data_AF-A0A058ZF10-F1
#
_entry.id   AF-A0A058ZF10-F1
#
_cell.length_a   1.000
_cell.length_b   1.000
_cell.length_c   1.000
_cell.angle_alpha   90.00
_cell.angle_beta   90.00
_cell.angle_gamma   90.00
#
_symmetry.space_group_name_H-M   'P 1'
#
loop_
_entity.id
_entity.type
_entity.pdbx_description
1 polymer ?
#
loop_
_entity_poly.entity_id
_entity_poly.type
_entity_poly.pdbx_seq_one_letter_code
_entity_poly.pdbx_strand_id
1 'polypeptide(L)' 'MGSSCQALRQRLFECIQKSECFANNGGQGKKCLDRDAEGVPENCRTLQNAYANCRREMIDMRSRFRGPSA' A
#
# COMPACT_ATOMS: atom_id res chain seq x y z
N MET A 1 -6.49 17.06 9.75
CA MET A 1 -5.82 16.65 8.51
C MET A 1 -4.53 15.92 8.85
N GLY A 2 -4.58 14.61 9.02
CA GLY A 2 -3.41 13.78 9.35
C GLY A 2 -3.48 12.42 8.67
N SER A 3 -4.13 12.38 7.50
CA SER A 3 -4.83 11.21 6.96
C SER A 3 -4.25 10.74 5.62
N SER A 4 -3.00 11.07 5.31
CA SER A 4 -2.46 11.06 3.94
C SER A 4 -2.53 9.69 3.25
N CYS A 5 -2.33 8.60 3.99
CA CYS A 5 -2.32 7.24 3.44
C CYS A 5 -3.45 6.34 3.96
N GLN A 6 -4.35 6.86 4.80
CA GLN A 6 -5.43 6.06 5.39
C GLN A 6 -6.45 5.64 4.32
N ALA A 7 -6.77 6.54 3.39
CA ALA A 7 -7.62 6.25 2.23
C ALA A 7 -7.00 5.14 1.36
N LEU A 8 -5.69 5.23 1.05
CA LEU A 8 -4.98 4.20 0.30
C LEU A 8 -4.98 2.85 1.03
N ARG A 9 -4.82 2.86 2.35
CA ARG A 9 -4.88 1.65 3.18
C ARG A 9 -6.27 1.00 3.14
N GLN A 10 -7.34 1.78 3.22
CA GLN A 10 -8.70 1.26 3.12
C GLN A 10 -8.96 0.65 1.74
N ARG A 11 -8.61 1.35 0.66
CA ARG A 11 -8.78 0.81 -0.69
C ARG A 11 -7.97 -0.45 -0.94
N LEU A 12 -6.74 -0.51 -0.42
CA LEU A 12 -5.90 -1.70 -0.47
C LEU A 12 -6.56 -2.87 0.26
N PHE A 13 -7.12 -2.63 1.45
CA PHE A 13 -7.81 -3.64 2.24
C PHE A 13 -9.06 -4.17 1.53
N GLU A 14 -9.89 -3.29 0.99
CA GLU A 14 -11.06 -3.68 0.18
C GLU A 14 -10.65 -4.50 -1.06
N CYS A 15 -9.55 -4.12 -1.70
CA CYS A 15 -9.02 -4.83 -2.87
C CYS A 15 -8.57 -6.25 -2.51
N ILE A 16 -7.81 -6.40 -1.41
CA ILE A 16 -7.36 -7.71 -0.93
C ILE A 16 -8.54 -8.55 -0.46
N GLN A 17 -9.51 -7.97 0.22
CA GLN A 17 -10.70 -8.68 0.69
C GLN A 17 -11.51 -9.26 -0.49
N LYS A 18 -11.52 -8.60 -1.65
CA LYS A 18 -12.15 -9.09 -2.89
C LYS A 18 -11.28 -10.06 -3.68
N SER A 19 -9.98 -10.15 -3.38
CA SER A 19 -9.03 -11.00 -4.10
C SER A 19 -9.01 -12.44 -3.58
N GLU A 20 -8.71 -13.38 -4.47
CA GLU A 20 -8.60 -14.81 -4.18
C GLU A 20 -7.50 -15.12 -3.15
N CYS A 21 -6.45 -14.31 -3.09
CA CYS A 21 -5.38 -14.47 -2.10
C CYS A 21 -5.90 -14.42 -0.65
N PHE A 22 -6.89 -13.60 -0.32
CA PHE A 22 -7.40 -13.47 1.04
C PHE A 22 -8.16 -14.72 1.48
N ALA A 23 -8.91 -15.32 0.56
CA ALA A 23 -9.59 -16.59 0.76
C ALA A 23 -8.59 -17.74 0.92
N ASN A 24 -7.56 -17.80 0.06
CA ASN A 24 -6.54 -18.84 0.10
C ASN A 24 -5.67 -18.81 1.36
N ASN A 25 -5.41 -17.62 1.93
CA ASN A 25 -4.56 -17.46 3.11
C ASN A 25 -5.34 -17.42 4.44
N GLY A 26 -6.61 -17.83 4.47
CA GLY A 26 -7.40 -17.90 5.70
C GLY A 26 -7.58 -16.55 6.41
N GLY A 27 -7.71 -15.47 5.64
CA GLY A 27 -7.89 -14.12 6.16
C GLY A 27 -6.61 -13.39 6.56
N GLN A 28 -5.43 -13.97 6.30
CA GLN A 28 -4.16 -13.28 6.52
C GLN A 28 -3.82 -12.33 5.36
N GLY A 29 -4.44 -11.16 5.34
CA GLY A 29 -4.17 -10.13 4.33
C GLY A 29 -2.71 -9.69 4.28
N LYS A 30 -1.92 -9.88 5.35
CA LYS A 30 -0.47 -9.65 5.35
C LYS A 30 0.29 -10.56 4.39
N LYS A 31 -0.09 -11.83 4.25
CA LYS A 31 0.56 -12.74 3.28
C LYS A 31 0.29 -12.32 1.85
N CYS A 32 -0.86 -11.70 1.59
CA CYS A 32 -1.19 -11.13 0.28
C CYS A 32 -0.44 -9.84 -0.05
N LEU A 33 0.27 -9.27 0.92
CA LEU A 33 1.11 -8.10 0.69
C LEU A 33 2.53 -8.48 0.27
N ASP A 34 2.87 -9.77 0.26
CA ASP A 34 4.20 -10.22 -0.13
C ASP A 34 4.40 -10.15 -1.65
N ARG A 35 5.65 -9.97 -2.12
CA ARG A 35 5.93 -9.91 -3.56
C ARG A 35 5.69 -11.26 -4.24
N ASP A 36 5.81 -12.33 -3.48
CA ASP A 36 5.63 -13.72 -3.90
C ASP A 36 4.19 -14.21 -3.69
N ALA A 37 3.28 -13.32 -3.28
CA ALA A 37 1.87 -13.67 -3.12
C ALA A 37 1.19 -13.89 -4.47
N GLU A 38 0.72 -15.11 -4.68
CA GLU A 38 -0.06 -15.51 -5.86
C GLU A 38 -1.57 -15.29 -5.60
N GLY A 39 -2.33 -14.95 -6.63
CA GLY A 39 -3.77 -14.66 -6.51
C GLY A 39 -4.11 -13.22 -6.08
N VAL A 40 -3.15 -12.29 -6.18
CA VAL A 40 -3.38 -10.85 -5.98
C VAL A 40 -3.48 -10.17 -7.35
N PRO A 41 -4.62 -9.54 -7.71
CA PRO A 41 -4.77 -8.91 -9.01
C PRO A 41 -3.87 -7.66 -9.12
N GLU A 42 -3.46 -7.33 -10.35
CA GLU A 42 -2.56 -6.21 -10.63
C GLU A 42 -3.05 -4.87 -10.07
N ASN A 43 -4.38 -4.67 -10.07
CA ASN A 43 -5.01 -3.49 -9.47
C ASN A 43 -4.66 -3.32 -7.98
N CYS A 44 -4.61 -4.42 -7.22
CA CYS A 44 -4.22 -4.37 -5.81
C CYS A 44 -2.71 -4.11 -5.64
N ARG A 45 -1.86 -4.61 -6.56
CA ARG A 45 -0.42 -4.28 -6.57
C ARG A 45 -0.17 -2.79 -6.83
N THR A 46 -0.95 -2.17 -7.71
CA THR A 46 -0.89 -0.71 -7.93
C THR A 46 -1.23 0.08 -6.66
N LEU A 47 -2.29 -0.31 -5.95
CA LEU A 47 -2.63 0.30 -4.66
C LEU A 47 -1.56 0.06 -3.61
N GLN A 48 -0.91 -1.10 -3.61
CA GLN A 48 0.17 -1.44 -2.69
C GLN A 48 1.37 -0.52 -2.92
N ASN A 49 1.77 -0.33 -4.18
CA ASN A 49 2.82 0.59 -4.57
C ASN A 49 2.49 2.03 -4.18
N ALA A 50 1.26 2.48 -4.43
CA ALA A 50 0.79 3.80 -4.03
C ALA A 50 0.84 4.00 -2.50
N TYR A 51 0.39 3.00 -1.72
CA TYR A 51 0.47 3.02 -0.27
C TYR A 51 1.92 3.03 0.23
N ALA A 52 2.79 2.22 -0.36
CA ALA A 52 4.22 2.17 -0.03
C ALA A 52 4.93 3.49 -0.36
N ASN A 53 4.58 4.13 -1.47
CA ASN A 53 5.09 5.44 -1.84
C ASN A 53 4.59 6.50 -0.84
N CYS A 54 3.29 6.52 -0.56
CA CYS A 54 2.71 7.43 0.42
C CYS A 54 3.34 7.27 1.82
N ARG A 55 3.62 6.03 2.25
CA ARG A 55 4.32 5.77 3.51
C ARG A 55 5.77 6.23 3.48
N ARG A 56 6.47 6.05 2.35
CA ARG A 56 7.84 6.56 2.16
C ARG A 56 7.87 8.08 2.24
N GLU A 57 6.96 8.77 1.57
CA GLU A 57 6.82 10.23 1.62
C GLU A 57 6.51 10.74 3.04
N MET A 58 5.73 9.99 3.83
CA MET A 58 5.47 10.36 5.24
C MET A 58 6.67 10.13 6.16
N ILE A 59 7.51 9.13 5.89
CA ILE A 59 8.71 8.83 6.69
C ILE A 59 9.87 9.75 6.25
N ASP A 60 9.97 10.06 4.97
CA ASP A 60 10.99 10.94 4.39
C ASP A 60 10.60 12.41 4.55
N MET A 61 10.56 12.87 5.80
CA MET A 61 10.51 14.31 6.11
C MET A 61 11.87 15.00 5.84
N ARG A 62 12.92 14.25 5.51
CA ARG A 62 14.29 14.76 5.31
C ARG A 62 14.47 15.49 3.97
N SER A 63 13.68 15.17 2.95
CA SER A 63 13.72 15.91 1.67
C SER A 63 13.02 17.28 1.72
N ARG A 64 12.30 17.61 2.80
CA ARG A 64 11.70 18.94 3.01
C ARG A 64 12.70 20.02 3.45
N PHE A 65 13.90 19.65 3.90
CA PHE A 65 14.90 20.61 4.42
C PHE A 65 15.89 21.13 3.39
N ARG A 66 15.99 20.52 2.21
CA ARG A 66 16.70 21.12 1.07
C ARG A 66 15.63 21.62 0.12
N GLY A 67 15.28 22.89 0.27
CA GLY A 67 14.44 23.60 -0.70
C GLY A 67 14.99 23.45 -2.12
N PRO A 68 14.24 23.86 -3.15
CA PRO A 68 14.75 23.82 -4.52
C PRO A 68 16.09 24.57 -4.55
N SER A 69 17.17 23.87 -4.89
CA SER A 69 18.42 24.52 -5.25
C SER A 69 18.08 25.44 -6.42
N ALA A 70 18.18 26.75 -6.16
CA ALA A 70 18.19 27.77 -7.18
C ALA A 70 19.23 27.48 -8.26
#